data_AF-A0A3A4UKD8-F1
#
_entry.id   AF-A0A3A4UKD8-F1
#
_cell.length_a   1.000
_cell.length_b   1.000
_cell.length_c   1.000
_cell.angle_alpha   90.00
_cell.angle_beta   90.00
_cell.angle_gamma   90.00
#
_symmetry.space_group_name_H-M   'P 1'
#
loop_
_entity.id
_entity.type
_entity.pdbx_description
1 polymer ?
#
loop_
_entity_poly.entity_id
_entity_poly.type
_entity_poly.pdbx_seq_one_letter_code
_entity_poly.pdbx_strand_id
1 'polypeptide(L)'
;MSVRHIVGDIQDALRQLKSPAESSFQHKRREGARMLLQGALKRLVESTKGDPALHPLALKLSESREEDMPRILEQIAGNVSERKESTTNFSAHFVPADVRDVITVDLQEVQSCMNAQCYRSAMILCGRVLETALHRKYFDATGQDLLEKAPGTGLGNLIAKLAEKGVQLDPGLPNQIHLINQVRVFSVHTKQQAFTPTKLQAEAIVLYTLDILEKLFK
;
A
#
# COMPACT_ATOMS: atom_id res chain seq x y z
N MET A 1 11.30 9.48 -10.15
CA MET A 1 10.38 9.63 -11.30
C MET A 1 9.72 8.27 -11.53
N SER A 2 8.39 8.18 -11.65
CA SER A 2 7.72 6.87 -11.76
C SER A 2 7.86 6.29 -13.17
N VAL A 3 7.90 4.96 -13.29
CA VAL A 3 7.93 4.24 -14.58
C VAL A 3 6.79 4.71 -15.49
N ARG A 4 5.61 4.99 -14.93
CA ARG A 4 4.45 5.50 -15.67
C ARG A 4 4.71 6.84 -16.35
N HIS A 5 5.41 7.75 -15.67
CA HIS A 5 5.76 9.05 -16.24
C HIS A 5 6.74 8.88 -17.40
N ILE A 6 7.73 8.00 -17.23
CA ILE A 6 8.72 7.68 -18.27
C ILE A 6 8.04 7.04 -19.50
N VAL A 7 7.06 6.15 -19.31
CA VAL A 7 6.26 5.58 -20.40
C VAL A 7 5.50 6.67 -21.16
N GLY A 8 4.95 7.68 -20.45
CA GLY A 8 4.31 8.84 -21.07
C GLY A 8 5.28 9.64 -21.95
N ASP A 9 6.48 9.93 -21.45
CA ASP A 9 7.53 10.64 -22.21
C ASP A 9 7.87 9.90 -23.52
N ILE A 10 7.99 8.57 -23.46
CA ILE A 10 8.29 7.73 -24.63
C ILE A 10 7.15 7.80 -25.65
N GLN A 11 5.89 7.69 -25.19
CA GLN A 11 4.71 7.77 -26.07
C GLN A 11 4.62 9.12 -26.77
N ASP A 12 4.89 10.22 -26.05
CA ASP A 12 4.85 11.57 -26.62
C ASP A 12 5.98 11.80 -27.62
N ALA A 13 7.18 11.28 -27.34
CA ALA A 13 8.28 11.33 -28.30
C ALA A 13 7.95 10.54 -29.59
N LEU A 14 7.41 9.33 -29.47
CA LEU A 14 6.99 8.51 -30.62
C LEU A 14 5.89 9.19 -31.45
N ARG A 15 4.93 9.87 -30.81
CA ARG A 15 3.89 10.63 -31.52
C ARG A 15 4.49 11.75 -32.36
N GLN A 16 5.48 12.47 -31.82
CA GLN A 16 6.17 13.54 -32.56
C GLN A 16 6.99 13.02 -33.75
N LEU A 17 7.52 11.80 -33.66
CA LEU A 17 8.30 11.17 -34.72
C LEU A 17 7.45 10.69 -35.91
N LYS A 18 6.15 10.44 -35.70
CA LYS A 18 5.19 10.04 -36.74
C LYS A 18 4.71 11.19 -37.62
N SER A 19 4.94 12.44 -37.24
CA SER A 19 4.55 13.59 -38.07
C SER A 19 5.39 13.67 -39.34
N PRO A 20 4.79 13.84 -40.53
CA PRO A 20 5.52 14.01 -41.78
C PRO A 20 6.42 15.27 -41.71
N ALA A 21 7.63 15.16 -42.27
CA ALA A 21 8.60 16.25 -42.31
C ALA A 21 8.57 16.90 -43.71
N GLU A 22 7.80 17.96 -43.82
CA GLU A 22 7.63 18.82 -45.01
C GLU A 22 8.50 20.08 -44.94
N SER A 23 9.10 20.41 -43.78
CA SER A 23 9.88 21.63 -43.55
C SER A 23 11.16 21.41 -42.72
N SER A 24 12.12 22.32 -42.86
CA SER A 24 13.38 22.33 -42.08
C SER A 24 13.12 22.42 -40.56
N PHE A 25 12.05 23.09 -40.15
CA PHE A 25 11.60 23.15 -38.76
C PHE A 25 11.14 21.77 -38.24
N GLN A 26 10.41 21.01 -39.07
CA GLN A 26 9.98 19.67 -38.68
C GLN A 26 11.15 18.69 -38.59
N HIS A 27 12.20 18.84 -39.39
CA HIS A 27 13.44 18.06 -39.23
C HIS A 27 14.09 18.30 -37.86
N LYS A 28 14.29 19.55 -37.45
CA LYS A 28 14.83 19.90 -36.13
C LYS A 28 13.95 19.37 -34.99
N ARG A 29 12.63 19.44 -35.16
CA ARG A 29 11.67 18.91 -34.17
C ARG A 29 11.78 17.39 -34.04
N ARG A 30 11.93 16.66 -35.14
CA ARG A 30 12.12 15.19 -35.10
C ARG A 30 13.44 14.80 -34.45
N GLU A 31 14.51 15.55 -34.71
CA GLU A 31 15.79 15.35 -34.03
C GLU A 31 15.66 15.55 -32.51
N GLY A 32 15.01 16.63 -32.07
CA GLY A 32 14.70 16.84 -30.66
C GLY A 32 13.87 15.71 -30.04
N ALA A 33 12.86 15.21 -30.76
CA ALA A 33 12.05 14.07 -30.32
C ALA A 33 12.87 12.78 -30.20
N ARG A 34 13.85 12.54 -31.08
CA ARG A 34 14.78 11.39 -30.96
C ARG A 34 15.66 11.49 -29.72
N MET A 35 16.18 12.68 -29.41
CA MET A 35 16.99 12.89 -28.21
C MET A 35 16.16 12.65 -26.94
N LEU A 36 14.91 13.15 -26.92
CA LEU A 36 13.98 12.89 -25.81
C LEU A 36 13.66 11.41 -25.66
N LEU A 37 13.41 10.71 -26.77
CA LEU A 37 13.16 9.27 -26.79
C LEU A 37 14.34 8.50 -26.19
N GLN A 38 15.56 8.75 -26.65
CA GLN A 38 16.77 8.10 -26.12
C GLN A 38 16.96 8.36 -24.63
N GLY A 39 16.76 9.61 -24.19
CA GLY A 39 16.82 9.97 -22.77
C GLY A 39 15.79 9.22 -21.94
N ALA A 40 14.55 9.13 -22.41
CA ALA A 40 13.47 8.43 -21.72
C ALA A 40 13.71 6.91 -21.67
N LEU A 41 14.21 6.30 -22.76
CA LEU A 41 14.58 4.87 -22.79
C LEU A 41 15.68 4.55 -21.77
N LYS A 42 16.73 5.39 -21.70
CA LYS A 42 17.80 5.21 -20.71
C LYS A 42 17.27 5.29 -19.28
N ARG A 43 16.39 6.26 -19.00
CA ARG A 43 15.74 6.38 -17.69
C ARG A 43 14.88 5.16 -17.36
N LEU A 44 14.17 4.62 -18.35
CA LEU A 44 13.32 3.44 -18.17
C LEU A 44 14.16 2.22 -17.77
N VAL A 45 15.24 1.93 -18.50
CA VAL A 45 16.15 0.81 -18.21
C VAL A 45 16.73 0.92 -16.81
N GLU A 46 17.21 2.10 -16.42
CA GLU A 46 17.77 2.32 -15.09
C GLU A 46 16.72 2.15 -13.98
N SER A 47 15.53 2.75 -14.16
CA SER A 47 14.44 2.68 -13.18
C SER A 47 13.87 1.27 -12.97
N THR A 48 14.10 0.37 -13.92
CA THR A 48 13.58 -1.01 -13.89
C THR A 48 14.64 -2.03 -13.51
N LYS A 49 15.90 -1.64 -13.24
CA LYS A 49 17.02 -2.58 -13.00
C LYS A 49 16.80 -3.59 -11.88
N GLY A 50 16.05 -3.22 -10.84
CA GLY A 50 15.68 -4.10 -9.72
C GLY A 50 14.39 -4.90 -9.94
N ASP A 51 13.79 -4.81 -11.12
CA ASP A 51 12.46 -5.35 -11.40
C ASP A 51 12.52 -6.49 -12.42
N PRO A 52 12.41 -7.76 -11.99
CA PRO A 52 12.56 -8.90 -12.88
C PRO A 52 11.45 -9.01 -13.95
N ALA A 53 10.30 -8.36 -13.75
CA ALA A 53 9.22 -8.37 -14.73
C ALA A 53 9.36 -7.23 -15.75
N LEU A 54 9.77 -6.04 -15.31
CA LEU A 54 9.85 -4.86 -16.17
C LEU A 54 11.21 -4.70 -16.86
N HIS A 55 12.31 -5.11 -16.23
CA HIS A 55 13.65 -4.90 -16.78
C HIS A 55 13.87 -5.53 -18.17
N PRO A 56 13.46 -6.80 -18.41
CA PRO A 56 13.63 -7.42 -19.72
C PRO A 56 12.82 -6.70 -20.80
N LEU A 57 11.62 -6.19 -20.46
CA LEU A 57 10.78 -5.42 -21.38
C LEU A 57 11.40 -4.04 -21.68
N ALA A 58 11.99 -3.39 -20.69
CA ALA A 58 12.68 -2.10 -20.86
C ALA A 58 13.90 -2.23 -21.77
N LEU A 59 14.71 -3.28 -21.59
CA LEU A 59 15.85 -3.58 -22.47
C LEU A 59 15.38 -3.85 -23.89
N LYS A 60 14.39 -4.74 -24.04
CA LYS A 60 13.79 -5.05 -25.35
C LYS A 60 13.26 -3.80 -26.04
N LEU A 61 12.59 -2.90 -25.31
CA LEU A 61 12.10 -1.63 -25.84
C LEU A 61 13.25 -0.75 -26.35
N SER A 62 14.36 -0.68 -25.60
CA SER A 62 15.51 0.16 -25.95
C SER A 62 16.26 -0.28 -27.20
N GLU A 63 16.17 -1.57 -27.55
CA GLU A 63 16.80 -2.17 -28.72
C GLU A 63 15.85 -2.29 -29.92
N SER A 64 14.56 -2.01 -29.73
CA SER A 64 13.52 -2.17 -30.75
C SER A 64 13.47 -0.99 -31.72
N ARG A 65 12.93 -1.24 -32.93
CA ARG A 65 12.62 -0.18 -33.89
C ARG A 65 11.41 0.63 -33.42
N GLU A 66 11.34 1.90 -33.82
CA GLU A 66 10.25 2.84 -33.45
C GLU A 66 8.85 2.27 -33.75
N GLU A 67 8.73 1.44 -34.79
CA GLU A 67 7.48 0.78 -35.21
C GLU A 67 6.99 -0.30 -34.25
N ASP A 68 7.92 -1.00 -33.59
CA ASP A 68 7.64 -2.11 -32.67
C ASP A 68 7.41 -1.65 -31.23
N MET A 69 7.92 -0.46 -30.89
CA MET A 69 7.85 0.12 -29.55
C MET A 69 6.42 0.22 -28.96
N PRO A 70 5.37 0.60 -29.72
CA PRO A 70 4.02 0.73 -29.15
C PRO A 70 3.51 -0.56 -28.50
N ARG A 71 3.79 -1.72 -29.10
CA ARG A 71 3.36 -3.03 -28.58
C ARG A 71 4.07 -3.38 -27.28
N ILE A 72 5.36 -3.07 -27.18
CA ILE A 72 6.16 -3.33 -25.96
C ILE A 72 5.75 -2.35 -24.85
N LEU A 73 5.47 -1.09 -25.20
CA LEU A 73 4.94 -0.10 -24.25
C LEU A 73 3.59 -0.52 -23.66
N GLU A 74 2.72 -1.14 -24.45
CA GLU A 74 1.47 -1.71 -23.97
C GLU A 74 1.70 -2.83 -22.95
N GLN A 75 2.67 -3.72 -23.20
CA GLN A 75 3.05 -4.76 -22.23
C GLN A 75 3.60 -4.17 -20.92
N ILE A 76 4.46 -3.15 -21.02
CA ILE A 76 4.99 -2.45 -19.84
C ILE A 76 3.85 -1.75 -19.09
N ALA A 77 2.95 -1.07 -19.80
CA ALA A 77 1.80 -0.39 -19.20
C ALA A 77 0.83 -1.38 -18.51
N GLY A 78 0.64 -2.57 -19.09
CA GLY A 78 -0.11 -3.66 -18.47
C GLY A 78 0.52 -4.10 -17.14
N ASN A 79 1.81 -4.43 -17.15
CA ASN A 79 2.54 -4.84 -15.93
C ASN A 79 2.55 -3.73 -14.86
N VAL A 80 2.67 -2.46 -15.25
CA VAL A 80 2.60 -1.31 -14.34
C VAL A 80 1.19 -1.13 -13.78
N SER A 81 0.15 -1.48 -14.54
CA SER A 81 -1.25 -1.37 -14.12
C SER A 81 -1.69 -2.54 -13.24
N GLU A 82 -1.22 -3.77 -13.51
CA GLU A 82 -1.44 -4.95 -12.68
C GLU A 82 -0.73 -4.84 -11.32
N ARG A 83 0.45 -4.20 -11.29
CA ARG A 83 1.12 -3.82 -10.03
C ARG A 83 0.44 -2.69 -9.27
N LYS A 84 -0.59 -2.07 -9.84
CA LYS A 84 -1.39 -1.06 -9.16
C LYS A 84 -2.39 -1.69 -8.18
N GLU A 85 -2.41 -3.01 -8.04
CA GLU A 85 -3.15 -3.67 -6.96
C GLU A 85 -2.48 -3.42 -5.59
N SER A 86 -3.13 -2.50 -4.86
CA SER A 86 -3.05 -2.25 -3.41
C SER A 86 -1.80 -1.57 -2.83
N THR A 87 -1.36 -0.45 -3.42
CA THR A 87 -0.96 0.67 -2.54
C THR A 87 -2.22 1.32 -2.00
N THR A 88 -2.93 0.61 -1.11
CA THR A 88 -3.82 1.24 -0.15
C THR A 88 -2.95 2.20 0.64
N ASN A 89 -2.99 3.50 0.31
CA ASN A 89 -2.39 4.51 1.16
C ASN A 89 -3.18 4.48 2.47
N PHE A 90 -2.68 3.73 3.45
CA PHE A 90 -3.22 3.69 4.79
C PHE A 90 -3.01 5.07 5.40
N SER A 91 -4.03 5.92 5.31
CA SER A 91 -3.97 7.24 5.91
C SER A 91 -4.71 7.24 7.24
N ALA A 92 -4.03 7.68 8.29
CA ALA A 92 -4.54 7.79 9.65
C ALA A 92 -4.98 9.24 9.98
N HIS A 93 -5.48 10.01 9.00
CA HIS A 93 -5.83 11.43 9.23
C HIS A 93 -6.93 11.62 10.30
N PHE A 94 -7.84 10.66 10.46
CA PHE A 94 -8.88 10.66 11.48
C PHE A 94 -8.36 10.29 12.88
N VAL A 95 -7.12 9.79 13.00
CA VAL A 95 -6.53 9.41 14.29
C VAL A 95 -6.02 10.65 15.05
N PRO A 96 -6.26 10.75 16.37
CA PRO A 96 -5.73 11.82 17.22
C PRO A 96 -4.21 11.97 17.11
N ALA A 97 -3.72 13.22 17.17
CA ALA A 97 -2.31 13.55 16.97
C ALA A 97 -1.37 12.73 17.87
N ASP A 98 -1.75 12.56 19.15
CA ASP A 98 -0.94 11.88 20.17
C ASP A 98 -0.55 10.44 19.83
N VAL A 99 -1.36 9.72 19.03
CA VAL A 99 -1.08 8.33 18.62
C VAL A 99 -0.94 8.15 17.12
N ARG A 100 -1.05 9.24 16.35
CA ARG A 100 -1.02 9.22 14.89
C ARG A 100 0.29 8.68 14.35
N ASP A 101 1.42 9.12 14.90
CA ASP A 101 2.74 8.75 14.40
C ASP A 101 2.97 7.25 14.59
N VAL A 102 2.63 6.71 15.78
CA VAL A 102 2.74 5.29 16.09
C VAL A 102 1.86 4.45 15.15
N ILE A 103 0.60 4.82 15.00
CA ILE A 103 -0.33 4.11 14.11
C ILE A 103 0.12 4.21 12.65
N THR A 104 0.64 5.35 12.21
CA THR A 104 1.13 5.54 10.84
C THR A 104 2.32 4.64 10.55
N VAL A 105 3.28 4.56 11.47
CA VAL A 105 4.44 3.66 11.34
C VAL A 105 3.98 2.20 11.29
N ASP A 106 3.09 1.79 12.20
CA ASP A 106 2.59 0.42 12.23
C ASP A 106 1.81 0.06 10.94
N LEU A 107 1.02 0.99 10.39
CA LEU A 107 0.32 0.80 9.11
C LEU A 107 1.29 0.72 7.92
N GLN A 108 2.37 1.50 7.91
CA GLN A 108 3.42 1.38 6.89
C GLN A 108 4.12 0.01 6.96
N GLU A 109 4.32 -0.52 8.17
CA GLU A 109 4.87 -1.85 8.38
C GLU A 109 3.89 -2.95 7.93
N VAL A 110 2.59 -2.78 8.18
CA VAL A 110 1.52 -3.64 7.62
C VAL A 110 1.63 -3.69 6.09
N GLN A 111 1.72 -2.53 5.42
CA GLN A 111 1.85 -2.48 3.96
C GLN A 111 3.12 -3.19 3.49
N SER A 112 4.24 -2.98 4.18
CA SER A 112 5.51 -3.63 3.86
C SER A 112 5.40 -5.15 3.97
N CYS A 113 4.74 -5.64 5.02
CA CYS A 113 4.46 -7.06 5.21
C CYS A 113 3.54 -7.62 4.12
N MET A 114 2.49 -6.90 3.71
CA MET A 114 1.61 -7.30 2.61
C MET A 114 2.38 -7.41 1.29
N ASN A 115 3.23 -6.44 0.98
CA ASN A 115 4.07 -6.42 -0.22
C ASN A 115 5.08 -7.57 -0.25
N ALA A 116 5.63 -7.93 0.91
CA ALA A 116 6.57 -9.04 1.09
C ALA A 116 5.89 -10.41 1.24
N GLN A 117 4.56 -10.48 1.10
CA GLN A 117 3.75 -11.70 1.31
C GLN A 117 3.89 -12.29 2.74
N CYS A 118 4.31 -11.46 3.71
CA CYS A 118 4.38 -11.80 5.13
C CYS A 118 3.00 -11.62 5.81
N TYR A 119 1.97 -12.31 5.31
CA TYR A 119 0.58 -12.12 5.71
C TYR A 119 0.33 -12.34 7.21
N ARG A 120 1.03 -13.31 7.80
CA ARG A 120 0.94 -13.59 9.24
C ARG A 120 1.43 -12.40 10.08
N SER A 121 2.52 -11.74 9.66
CA SER A 121 3.04 -10.54 10.31
C SER A 121 2.08 -9.36 10.17
N ALA A 122 1.50 -9.17 8.98
CA ALA A 122 0.51 -8.12 8.75
C ALA A 122 -0.70 -8.25 9.70
N MET A 123 -1.24 -9.46 9.89
CA MET A 123 -2.34 -9.69 10.84
C MET A 123 -1.98 -9.41 12.30
N ILE A 124 -0.74 -9.70 12.71
CA ILE A 124 -0.26 -9.40 14.07
C ILE A 124 -0.22 -7.88 14.29
N LEU A 125 0.31 -7.15 13.32
CA LEU A 125 0.41 -5.69 13.37
C LEU A 125 -0.97 -5.02 13.37
N CYS A 126 -1.96 -5.55 12.63
CA CYS A 126 -3.35 -5.09 12.72
C CYS A 126 -3.89 -5.12 14.16
N GLY A 127 -3.61 -6.17 14.92
CA GLY A 127 -4.02 -6.23 16.34
C GLY A 127 -3.32 -5.18 17.21
N ARG A 128 -2.02 -4.92 16.97
CA ARG A 128 -1.27 -3.87 17.69
C ARG A 128 -1.79 -2.46 17.39
N VAL A 129 -2.13 -2.20 16.12
CA VAL A 129 -2.76 -0.94 15.68
C VAL A 129 -4.07 -0.71 16.44
N LEU A 130 -4.91 -1.74 16.55
CA LEU A 130 -6.16 -1.67 17.31
C LEU A 130 -5.94 -1.49 18.81
N GLU A 131 -4.93 -2.13 19.40
CA GLU A 131 -4.61 -1.94 20.82
C GLU A 131 -4.29 -0.47 21.08
N THR A 132 -3.40 0.12 20.28
CA THR A 132 -3.02 1.54 20.39
C THR A 132 -4.24 2.46 20.25
N ALA A 133 -5.10 2.21 19.26
CA ALA A 133 -6.30 3.00 19.02
C ALA A 133 -7.32 2.89 20.16
N LEU A 134 -7.60 1.68 20.66
CA LEU A 134 -8.56 1.46 21.74
C LEU A 134 -8.05 2.01 23.07
N HIS A 135 -6.74 1.94 23.34
CA HIS A 135 -6.13 2.61 24.48
C HIS A 135 -6.36 4.11 24.43
N ARG A 136 -6.14 4.74 23.27
CA ARG A 136 -6.42 6.17 23.09
C ARG A 136 -7.89 6.49 23.27
N LYS A 137 -8.79 5.70 22.68
CA LYS A 137 -10.24 5.89 22.83
C LYS A 137 -10.68 5.78 24.29
N TYR A 138 -10.09 4.86 25.05
CA TYR A 138 -10.36 4.72 26.48
C TYR A 138 -9.89 5.94 27.28
N PHE A 139 -8.69 6.43 26.97
CA PHE A 139 -8.17 7.65 27.58
C PHE A 139 -9.09 8.85 27.28
N ASP A 140 -9.53 9.02 26.04
CA ASP A 140 -10.44 10.11 25.66
C ASP A 140 -11.76 10.06 26.43
N ALA A 141 -12.29 8.87 26.70
CA ALA A 141 -13.55 8.69 27.42
C ALA A 141 -13.43 8.83 28.95
N THR A 142 -12.25 8.58 29.53
CA THR A 142 -12.10 8.43 30.99
C THR A 142 -11.08 9.35 31.64
N GLY A 143 -10.19 9.95 30.84
CA GLY A 143 -9.00 10.67 31.31
C GLY A 143 -7.95 9.77 31.97
N GLN A 144 -8.09 8.44 31.89
CA GLN A 144 -7.18 7.49 32.53
C GLN A 144 -6.33 6.75 31.51
N ASP A 145 -5.02 6.77 31.71
CA ASP A 145 -4.11 5.97 30.90
C ASP A 145 -4.07 4.52 31.40
N LEU A 146 -4.62 3.60 30.60
CA LEU A 146 -4.58 2.18 30.88
C LEU A 146 -3.20 1.57 30.62
N LEU A 147 -2.37 2.16 29.76
CA LEU A 147 -1.01 1.66 29.48
C LEU A 147 -0.13 1.78 30.72
N GLU A 148 -0.29 2.85 31.50
CA GLU A 148 0.44 3.04 32.75
C GLU A 148 -0.03 2.10 33.87
N LYS A 149 -1.34 1.84 33.95
CA LYS A 149 -1.94 1.08 35.07
C LYS A 149 -2.00 -0.43 34.84
N ALA A 150 -2.16 -0.87 33.60
CA ALA A 150 -2.36 -2.28 33.25
C ALA A 150 -1.78 -2.58 31.85
N PRO A 151 -0.44 -2.53 31.71
CA PRO A 151 0.22 -2.87 30.45
C PRO A 151 -0.13 -4.31 30.05
N GLY A 152 -0.48 -4.52 28.78
CA GLY A 152 -0.85 -5.84 28.27
C GLY A 152 -2.34 -6.21 28.45
N THR A 153 -3.22 -5.23 28.71
CA THR A 153 -4.67 -5.47 28.63
C THR A 153 -5.04 -5.82 27.18
N GLY A 154 -5.35 -7.10 26.91
CA GLY A 154 -5.72 -7.53 25.56
C GLY A 154 -6.99 -6.85 25.02
N LEU A 155 -7.12 -6.83 23.69
CA LEU A 155 -8.24 -6.19 22.94
C LEU A 155 -9.63 -6.47 23.52
N GLY A 156 -9.94 -7.71 23.88
CA GLY A 156 -11.24 -8.08 24.45
C GLY A 156 -11.53 -7.38 25.79
N ASN A 157 -10.52 -7.27 26.65
CA ASN A 157 -10.66 -6.59 27.94
C ASN A 157 -10.76 -5.07 27.76
N LEU A 158 -10.09 -4.49 26.76
CA LEU A 158 -10.24 -3.06 26.42
C LEU A 158 -11.68 -2.72 26.01
N ILE A 159 -12.30 -3.56 25.17
CA ILE A 159 -13.69 -3.37 24.75
C ILE A 159 -14.63 -3.47 25.95
N ALA A 160 -14.46 -4.49 26.80
CA ALA A 160 -15.28 -4.65 27.99
C ALA A 160 -15.19 -3.42 28.90
N LYS A 161 -13.97 -2.93 29.14
CA LYS A 161 -13.72 -1.71 29.93
C LYS A 161 -14.34 -0.46 29.30
N LEU A 162 -14.32 -0.32 27.97
CA LEU A 162 -15.00 0.80 27.28
C LEU A 162 -16.52 0.73 27.50
N ALA A 163 -17.11 -0.46 27.37
CA ALA A 163 -18.54 -0.67 27.58
C ALA A 163 -18.96 -0.39 29.04
N GLU A 164 -18.18 -0.85 30.03
CA GLU A 164 -18.40 -0.55 31.45
C GLU A 164 -18.37 0.95 31.77
N LYS A 165 -17.63 1.73 30.97
CA LYS A 165 -17.54 3.20 31.08
C LYS A 165 -18.60 3.92 30.26
N GLY A 166 -19.56 3.20 29.68
CA GLY A 166 -20.66 3.77 28.90
C GLY A 166 -20.25 4.26 27.51
N VAL A 167 -19.07 3.87 27.01
CA VAL A 167 -18.67 4.21 25.64
C VAL A 167 -19.44 3.33 24.68
N GLN A 168 -20.33 3.94 23.91
CA GLN A 168 -21.08 3.24 22.87
C GLN A 168 -20.19 3.06 21.64
N LEU A 169 -19.92 1.80 21.30
CA LEU A 169 -19.29 1.43 20.03
C LEU A 169 -20.40 0.99 19.06
N ASP A 170 -20.18 1.19 17.76
CA ASP A 170 -21.06 0.62 16.73
C ASP A 170 -21.21 -0.90 16.97
N PRO A 171 -22.43 -1.46 16.95
CA PRO A 171 -22.71 -2.87 17.22
C PRO A 171 -21.85 -3.86 16.42
N GLY A 172 -21.36 -3.48 15.23
CA GLY A 172 -20.48 -4.32 14.41
C GLY A 172 -19.02 -4.37 14.87
N LEU A 173 -18.53 -3.32 15.54
CA LEU A 173 -17.11 -3.18 15.90
C LEU A 173 -16.61 -4.25 16.87
N PRO A 174 -17.32 -4.60 17.96
CA PRO A 174 -16.85 -5.64 18.88
C PRO A 174 -16.61 -6.98 18.18
N ASN A 175 -17.46 -7.35 17.21
CA ASN A 175 -17.33 -8.59 16.46
C ASN A 175 -16.11 -8.57 15.52
N GLN A 176 -15.89 -7.45 14.82
CA GLN A 176 -14.71 -7.29 13.96
C GLN A 176 -13.41 -7.31 14.78
N ILE A 177 -13.37 -6.60 15.91
CA ILE A 177 -12.20 -6.61 16.80
C ILE A 177 -11.97 -8.00 17.38
N HIS A 178 -13.03 -8.73 17.75
CA HIS A 178 -12.92 -10.11 18.22
C HIS A 178 -12.29 -11.01 17.14
N LEU A 179 -12.75 -10.91 15.90
CA LEU A 179 -12.20 -11.64 14.77
C LEU A 179 -10.70 -11.33 14.57
N ILE A 180 -10.32 -10.05 14.60
CA ILE A 180 -8.92 -9.61 14.45
C ILE A 180 -8.06 -10.15 15.60
N ASN A 181 -8.56 -10.10 16.82
CA ASN A 181 -7.86 -10.66 17.97
C ASN A 181 -7.69 -12.18 17.86
N GLN A 182 -8.71 -12.90 17.37
CA GLN A 182 -8.65 -14.34 17.16
C GLN A 182 -7.56 -14.71 16.15
N VAL A 183 -7.50 -14.05 14.98
CA VAL A 183 -6.46 -14.31 13.97
C VAL A 183 -5.07 -13.90 14.45
N ARG A 184 -4.94 -12.83 15.25
CA ARG A 184 -3.68 -12.47 15.91
C ARG A 184 -3.22 -13.57 16.85
N VAL A 185 -4.10 -14.08 17.71
CA VAL A 185 -3.76 -15.17 18.65
C VAL A 185 -3.29 -16.41 17.89
N PHE A 186 -3.95 -16.78 16.79
CA PHE A 186 -3.51 -17.86 15.90
C PHE A 186 -2.17 -17.57 15.21
N SER A 187 -1.86 -16.31 14.96
CA SER A 187 -0.62 -15.87 14.31
C SER A 187 0.57 -15.77 15.29
N VAL A 188 0.36 -15.57 16.58
CA VAL A 188 1.46 -15.43 17.56
C VAL A 188 1.73 -16.74 18.30
N HIS A 189 0.68 -17.44 18.73
CA HIS A 189 0.83 -18.59 19.63
C HIS A 189 0.90 -19.92 18.86
N THR A 190 1.75 -20.82 19.34
CA THR A 190 1.82 -22.20 18.83
C THR A 190 0.48 -22.91 19.01
N LYS A 191 -0.02 -23.50 17.94
CA LYS A 191 -1.21 -24.36 17.91
C LYS A 191 -0.85 -25.71 17.31
N GLN A 192 -1.75 -26.69 17.43
CA GLN A 192 -1.55 -28.02 16.83
C GLN A 192 -1.33 -27.96 15.31
N GLN A 193 -1.94 -26.98 14.64
CA GLN A 193 -1.73 -26.70 13.22
C GLN A 193 -1.22 -25.27 13.04
N ALA A 194 -0.23 -25.09 12.16
CA ALA A 194 0.29 -23.78 11.82
C ALA A 194 -0.75 -22.97 11.05
N PHE A 195 -1.14 -21.82 11.60
CA PHE A 195 -2.01 -20.89 10.89
C PHE A 195 -1.22 -20.18 9.78
N THR A 196 -1.66 -20.38 8.53
CA THR A 196 -1.03 -19.81 7.33
C THR A 196 -2.09 -19.02 6.57
N PRO A 197 -2.25 -17.71 6.85
CA PRO A 197 -3.30 -16.92 6.23
C PRO A 197 -3.06 -16.74 4.73
N THR A 198 -4.14 -16.75 3.94
CA THR A 198 -4.09 -16.39 2.52
C THR A 198 -3.98 -14.87 2.34
N LYS A 199 -3.57 -14.42 1.14
CA LYS A 199 -3.56 -13.00 0.77
C LYS A 199 -4.92 -12.34 1.06
N LEU A 200 -6.01 -12.96 0.60
CA LEU A 200 -7.37 -12.45 0.77
C LEU A 200 -7.78 -12.35 2.24
N GLN A 201 -7.40 -13.33 3.07
CA GLN A 201 -7.67 -13.26 4.51
C GLN A 201 -6.92 -12.09 5.15
N ALA A 202 -5.65 -11.86 4.77
CA ALA A 202 -4.88 -10.74 5.29
C ALA A 202 -5.44 -9.38 4.83
N GLU A 203 -5.81 -9.26 3.56
CA GLU A 203 -6.46 -8.05 3.02
C GLU A 203 -7.77 -7.74 3.76
N ALA A 204 -8.60 -8.74 4.03
CA ALA A 204 -9.85 -8.54 4.78
C ALA A 204 -9.58 -8.01 6.21
N ILE A 205 -8.59 -8.57 6.90
CA ILE A 205 -8.22 -8.13 8.26
C ILE A 205 -7.66 -6.71 8.26
N VAL A 206 -6.85 -6.35 7.27
CA VAL A 206 -6.35 -4.98 7.08
C VAL A 206 -7.52 -4.02 6.84
N LEU A 207 -8.45 -4.36 5.95
CA LEU A 207 -9.62 -3.52 5.67
C LEU A 207 -10.51 -3.32 6.90
N TYR A 208 -10.77 -4.39 7.67
CA TYR A 208 -11.50 -4.26 8.93
C TYR A 208 -10.76 -3.37 9.93
N THR A 209 -9.44 -3.47 10.01
CA THR A 209 -8.63 -2.63 10.89
C THR A 209 -8.82 -1.14 10.55
N LEU A 210 -8.76 -0.79 9.27
CA LEU A 210 -8.94 0.60 8.82
C LEU A 210 -10.37 1.11 9.08
N ASP A 211 -11.40 0.29 8.79
CA ASP A 211 -12.81 0.62 9.05
C ASP A 211 -13.04 0.87 10.55
N ILE A 212 -12.46 0.04 11.42
CA ILE A 212 -12.53 0.24 12.87
C ILE A 212 -11.86 1.55 13.27
N LEU A 213 -10.65 1.84 12.77
CA LEU A 213 -9.96 3.08 13.12
C LEU A 213 -10.76 4.31 12.69
N GLU A 214 -11.36 4.28 11.50
CA GLU A 214 -12.21 5.38 11.02
C GLU A 214 -13.41 5.56 11.95
N LYS A 215 -14.15 4.49 12.25
CA LYS A 215 -15.35 4.54 13.12
C LYS A 215 -15.04 4.87 14.58
N LEU A 216 -13.83 4.61 15.06
CA LEU A 216 -13.44 4.97 16.42
C LEU A 216 -13.26 6.48 16.60
N PHE A 217 -12.89 7.22 15.56
CA PHE A 217 -12.45 8.62 15.71
C PHE A 217 -13.14 9.63 14.78
N LYS A 218 -13.99 9.18 13.86
CA LYS A 218 -14.85 10.03 13.03
C LYS A 218 -16.18 10.33 13.73
#